data_AF-A0AAU3JP41-F1
#
_entry.id   AF-A0AAU3JP41-F1
#
_cell.length_a   1.000
_cell.length_b   1.000
_cell.length_c   1.000
_cell.angle_alpha   90.00
_cell.angle_beta   90.00
_cell.angle_gamma   90.00
#
_symmetry.space_group_name_H-M   'P 1'
#
loop_
_entity.id
_entity.type
_entity.pdbx_description
1 polymer ?
#
loop_
_entity_poly.entity_id
_entity_poly.type
_entity_poly.pdbx_seq_one_letter_code
_entity_poly.pdbx_strand_id
1 'polypeptide(L)'
;MGTSSGAFDHDGWWISQPGDDPRSTQFASAHESHHKQLQDSTSYGAVARVYHELGKATGQARYGESAELLTRASTNVQEAFASWLPAAALAWTRADLVRGYPEYGPHYDALESLVGGIKSPYLRFHAAHTLCRACMQTTAIATALRAGLHSFSLADIRDRDLPDSRFAFLRRRPPNWEQAVALLTAEAERDERLHGLITAASLSAALFDPALEDVWQRVNQVMYDTIADALRTAGLLTLTLDEHLELTPALLAAAHRIGGRLDLRPGHRRRQSEVASVVLGNAESEAFTVAPPLLARLLPRGTDPGLMVADLTDPHLFLTHRRTAALAANYTMTPDSSPWAAGITTVARRTVVEPTGHVVELLELPGPETLTDPALPVFAVAPLSLFAEPHLAPWLQGSWPRTTALLLDVPLAPHLDLWLSRPDARFHHVFLRIESFGRVVPFLVGTVKTPDESLPALLIRPLSHAGVRVHKAAFAEMYVDSPALVEDADFLAERQELLNLSLAHLAGEEIRFGPSTTRMHDQP
;
A
#
# COMPACT_ATOMS: atom_id res chain seq x y z
N MET A 1 23.10 -6.70 -6.85
CA MET A 1 21.71 -6.24 -6.87
C MET A 1 21.00 -6.99 -5.76
N GLY A 2 20.43 -6.28 -4.79
CA GLY A 2 19.73 -6.92 -3.67
C GLY A 2 18.31 -7.30 -4.08
N THR A 3 17.80 -8.41 -3.56
CA THR A 3 16.38 -8.74 -3.62
C THR A 3 15.61 -7.69 -2.80
N SER A 4 14.50 -7.18 -3.33
CA SER A 4 13.56 -6.36 -2.58
C SER A 4 12.96 -7.14 -1.41
N SER A 5 12.57 -6.47 -0.34
CA SER A 5 11.86 -7.07 0.79
C SER A 5 10.64 -6.24 1.16
N GLY A 6 9.69 -6.87 1.84
CA GLY A 6 8.47 -6.24 2.33
C GLY A 6 8.31 -6.38 3.83
N ALA A 7 7.49 -5.52 4.42
CA ALA A 7 6.99 -5.66 5.77
C ALA A 7 5.56 -5.11 5.83
N PHE A 8 4.60 -5.98 6.08
CA PHE A 8 3.22 -5.62 6.36
C PHE A 8 3.04 -5.14 7.80
N ASP A 9 2.29 -4.06 7.97
CA ASP A 9 1.66 -3.71 9.22
C ASP A 9 0.14 -3.51 8.97
N HIS A 10 -0.64 -3.36 10.04
CA HIS A 10 -2.07 -3.15 9.84
C HIS A 10 -2.36 -1.86 9.05
N ASP A 11 -1.56 -0.81 9.17
CA ASP A 11 -1.79 0.48 8.51
C ASP A 11 -1.40 0.52 7.03
N GLY A 12 -0.58 -0.42 6.56
CA GLY A 12 -0.12 -0.53 5.19
C GLY A 12 1.04 -1.52 5.06
N TRP A 13 1.92 -1.29 4.10
CA TRP A 13 3.14 -2.07 4.03
C TRP A 13 4.31 -1.25 3.53
N TRP A 14 5.51 -1.68 3.91
CA TRP A 14 6.76 -1.04 3.53
C TRP A 14 7.57 -1.93 2.60
N ILE A 15 8.03 -1.39 1.48
CA ILE A 15 8.92 -2.09 0.54
C ILE A 15 10.33 -1.51 0.61
N SER A 16 11.33 -2.34 0.86
CA SER A 16 12.73 -2.01 0.60
C SER A 16 13.07 -2.46 -0.81
N GLN A 17 13.38 -1.52 -1.71
CA GLN A 17 13.75 -1.80 -3.10
C GLN A 17 15.20 -1.35 -3.39
N PRO A 18 16.22 -2.13 -2.96
CA PRO A 18 17.61 -1.81 -3.23
C PRO A 18 17.97 -2.07 -4.70
N GLY A 19 17.86 -1.04 -5.53
CA GLY A 19 18.24 -1.05 -6.95
C GLY A 19 17.04 -1.17 -7.90
N ASP A 20 17.31 -1.60 -9.14
CA ASP A 20 16.35 -1.62 -10.25
C ASP A 20 15.98 -3.06 -10.63
N ASP A 21 15.29 -3.77 -9.73
CA ASP A 21 14.64 -5.06 -10.02
C ASP A 21 13.11 -4.94 -9.85
N PRO A 22 12.38 -4.58 -10.93
CA PRO A 22 10.93 -4.48 -10.91
C PRO A 22 10.23 -5.80 -10.59
N ARG A 23 10.83 -6.97 -10.91
CA ARG A 23 10.18 -8.27 -10.66
C ARG A 23 10.22 -8.61 -9.19
N SER A 24 11.38 -8.44 -8.55
CA SER A 24 11.51 -8.65 -7.10
C SER A 24 10.65 -7.67 -6.32
N THR A 25 10.66 -6.37 -6.69
CA THR A 25 9.80 -5.35 -6.07
C THR A 25 8.32 -5.69 -6.21
N GLN A 26 7.91 -6.15 -7.38
CA GLN A 26 6.52 -6.56 -7.60
C GLN A 26 6.12 -7.74 -6.73
N PHE A 27 6.98 -8.76 -6.59
CA PHE A 27 6.67 -9.89 -5.73
C PHE A 27 6.57 -9.45 -4.27
N ALA A 28 7.52 -8.65 -3.77
CA ALA A 28 7.50 -8.16 -2.38
C ALA A 28 6.22 -7.35 -2.10
N SER A 29 5.88 -6.39 -2.96
CA SER A 29 4.63 -5.61 -2.87
C SER A 29 3.38 -6.50 -2.92
N ALA A 30 3.34 -7.45 -3.87
CA ALA A 30 2.22 -8.38 -3.97
C ALA A 30 2.10 -9.26 -2.72
N HIS A 31 3.20 -9.77 -2.17
CA HIS A 31 3.24 -10.55 -0.93
C HIS A 31 2.59 -9.79 0.23
N GLU A 32 3.08 -8.58 0.53
CA GLU A 32 2.52 -7.77 1.63
C GLU A 32 1.06 -7.37 1.40
N SER A 33 0.70 -7.04 0.15
CA SER A 33 -0.69 -6.71 -0.19
C SER A 33 -1.65 -7.89 0.03
N HIS A 34 -1.18 -9.14 -0.09
CA HIS A 34 -1.98 -10.33 0.15
C HIS A 34 -2.16 -10.60 1.65
N HIS A 35 -1.21 -10.24 2.51
CA HIS A 35 -1.44 -10.21 3.96
C HIS A 35 -2.62 -9.29 4.29
N LYS A 36 -2.58 -8.06 3.76
CA LYS A 36 -3.68 -7.10 3.94
C LYS A 36 -5.01 -7.65 3.45
N GLN A 37 -5.04 -8.18 2.23
CA GLN A 37 -6.26 -8.72 1.63
C GLN A 37 -6.88 -9.83 2.49
N LEU A 38 -6.08 -10.75 3.01
CA LEU A 38 -6.60 -11.85 3.81
C LEU A 38 -7.09 -11.38 5.18
N GLN A 39 -6.42 -10.40 5.79
CA GLN A 39 -6.88 -9.82 7.07
C GLN A 39 -8.17 -9.01 6.90
N ASP A 40 -8.24 -8.15 5.88
CA ASP A 40 -9.38 -7.26 5.67
C ASP A 40 -10.65 -8.00 5.20
N SER A 41 -10.53 -9.23 4.70
CA SER A 41 -11.64 -10.02 4.16
C SER A 41 -12.12 -11.18 5.05
N THR A 42 -11.66 -11.21 6.32
CA THR A 42 -11.95 -12.32 7.24
C THR A 42 -12.36 -11.88 8.64
N SER A 43 -13.19 -12.70 9.30
CA SER A 43 -13.61 -12.50 10.69
C SER A 43 -12.44 -12.39 11.66
N TYR A 44 -11.45 -13.28 11.54
CA TYR A 44 -10.28 -13.26 12.43
C TYR A 44 -9.40 -12.02 12.20
N GLY A 45 -9.17 -11.65 10.94
CA GLY A 45 -8.41 -10.44 10.60
C GLY A 45 -9.11 -9.16 11.06
N ALA A 46 -10.44 -9.07 10.96
CA ALA A 46 -11.22 -7.94 11.47
C ALA A 46 -11.01 -7.73 12.99
N VAL A 47 -10.93 -8.80 13.77
CA VAL A 47 -10.62 -8.70 15.21
C VAL A 47 -9.19 -8.19 15.41
N ALA A 48 -8.19 -8.77 14.74
CA ALA A 48 -6.80 -8.32 14.84
C ALA A 48 -6.65 -6.83 14.52
N ARG A 49 -7.30 -6.36 13.45
CA ARG A 49 -7.28 -4.96 13.03
C ARG A 49 -7.93 -4.04 14.07
N VAL A 50 -9.06 -4.44 14.65
CA VAL A 50 -9.72 -3.65 15.71
C VAL A 50 -8.82 -3.50 16.92
N TYR A 51 -8.10 -4.55 17.32
CA TYR A 51 -7.15 -4.48 18.43
C TYR A 51 -5.95 -3.56 18.12
N HIS A 52 -5.43 -3.60 16.89
CA HIS A 52 -4.40 -2.67 16.45
C HIS A 52 -4.84 -1.21 16.59
N GLU A 53 -6.03 -0.88 16.07
CA GLU A 53 -6.56 0.49 16.13
C GLU A 53 -6.93 0.92 17.56
N LEU A 54 -7.39 0.00 18.41
CA LEU A 54 -7.58 0.28 19.83
C LEU A 54 -6.26 0.60 20.55
N GLY A 55 -5.19 -0.11 20.23
CA GLY A 55 -3.85 0.19 20.72
C GLY A 55 -3.42 1.61 20.36
N LYS A 56 -3.59 2.00 19.09
CA LYS A 56 -3.31 3.35 18.60
C LYS A 56 -4.16 4.43 19.26
N ALA A 57 -5.47 4.21 19.32
CA ALA A 57 -6.41 5.22 19.81
C ALA A 57 -6.33 5.44 21.33
N THR A 58 -6.03 4.39 22.10
CA THR A 58 -6.00 4.45 23.57
C THR A 58 -4.60 4.58 24.15
N GLY A 59 -3.55 4.26 23.40
CA GLY A 59 -2.18 4.16 23.89
C GLY A 59 -1.92 2.98 24.85
N GLN A 60 -2.86 2.06 25.00
CA GLN A 60 -2.74 0.94 25.95
C GLN A 60 -2.08 -0.27 25.30
N ALA A 61 -0.90 -0.65 25.81
CA ALA A 61 -0.06 -1.73 25.28
C ALA A 61 -0.80 -3.05 25.09
N ARG A 62 -1.69 -3.43 26.01
CA ARG A 62 -2.46 -4.70 25.95
C ARG A 62 -3.22 -4.90 24.64
N TYR A 63 -3.70 -3.83 24.01
CA TYR A 63 -4.44 -3.94 22.76
C TYR A 63 -3.50 -4.23 21.58
N GLY A 64 -2.33 -3.59 21.56
CA GLY A 64 -1.26 -3.90 20.62
C GLY A 64 -0.74 -5.33 20.80
N GLU A 65 -0.47 -5.74 22.05
CA GLU A 65 -0.06 -7.13 22.37
C GLU A 65 -1.10 -8.16 21.91
N SER A 66 -2.39 -7.86 22.08
CA SER A 66 -3.47 -8.73 21.60
C SER A 66 -3.50 -8.82 20.07
N ALA A 67 -3.30 -7.69 19.37
CA ALA A 67 -3.19 -7.68 17.91
C ALA A 67 -2.00 -8.53 17.44
N GLU A 68 -0.83 -8.40 18.06
CA GLU A 68 0.35 -9.22 17.74
C GLU A 68 0.11 -10.71 18.01
N LEU A 69 -0.51 -11.08 19.13
CA LEU A 69 -0.84 -12.47 19.44
C LEU A 69 -1.80 -13.06 18.42
N LEU A 70 -2.82 -12.29 18.00
CA LEU A 70 -3.74 -12.70 16.94
C LEU A 70 -3.00 -12.91 15.62
N THR A 71 -2.17 -11.95 15.20
CA THR A 71 -1.34 -12.06 13.98
C THR A 71 -0.46 -13.32 14.01
N ARG A 72 0.26 -13.55 15.11
CA ARG A 72 1.15 -14.73 15.29
C ARG A 72 0.40 -16.06 15.16
N ALA A 73 -0.82 -16.15 15.66
CA ALA A 73 -1.65 -17.37 15.56
C ALA A 73 -2.26 -17.61 14.16
N SER A 74 -1.97 -16.73 13.20
CA SER A 74 -2.34 -16.85 11.79
C SER A 74 -1.16 -16.83 10.83
N THR A 75 0.08 -16.80 11.33
CA THR A 75 1.28 -16.62 10.51
C THR A 75 1.39 -17.68 9.43
N ASN A 76 1.25 -18.97 9.74
CA ASN A 76 1.49 -20.00 8.72
C ASN A 76 0.50 -19.95 7.56
N VAL A 77 -0.79 -19.69 7.84
CA VAL A 77 -1.79 -19.55 6.77
C VAL A 77 -1.60 -18.25 5.98
N GLN A 78 -1.20 -17.17 6.65
CA GLN A 78 -0.91 -15.87 6.05
C GLN A 78 0.29 -15.96 5.10
N GLU A 79 1.41 -16.51 5.56
CA GLU A 79 2.63 -16.70 4.76
C GLU A 79 2.39 -17.66 3.59
N ALA A 80 1.60 -18.72 3.79
CA ALA A 80 1.24 -19.63 2.71
C ALA A 80 0.41 -18.92 1.61
N PHE A 81 -0.56 -18.08 2.02
CA PHE A 81 -1.36 -17.26 1.11
C PHE A 81 -0.50 -16.23 0.36
N ALA A 82 0.29 -15.45 1.08
CA ALA A 82 1.13 -14.38 0.56
C ALA A 82 2.33 -14.89 -0.26
N SER A 83 2.79 -16.13 -0.05
CA SER A 83 3.82 -16.75 -0.87
C SER A 83 3.25 -17.33 -2.17
N TRP A 84 2.11 -18.02 -2.09
CA TRP A 84 1.60 -18.82 -3.20
C TRP A 84 0.80 -18.00 -4.21
N LEU A 85 -0.12 -17.12 -3.76
CA LEU A 85 -0.99 -16.38 -4.69
C LEU A 85 -0.22 -15.36 -5.55
N PRO A 86 0.67 -14.52 -4.99
CA PRO A 86 1.55 -13.70 -5.81
C PRO A 86 2.41 -14.51 -6.77
N ALA A 87 2.97 -15.64 -6.34
CA ALA A 87 3.76 -16.48 -7.22
C ALA A 87 2.92 -16.99 -8.41
N ALA A 88 1.70 -17.46 -8.15
CA ALA A 88 0.78 -17.90 -9.20
C ALA A 88 0.37 -16.75 -10.13
N ALA A 89 0.00 -15.59 -9.59
CA ALA A 89 -0.42 -14.41 -10.36
C ALA A 89 0.70 -13.81 -11.22
N LEU A 90 1.94 -13.89 -10.74
CA LEU A 90 3.14 -13.41 -11.45
C LEU A 90 3.79 -14.48 -12.33
N ALA A 91 3.19 -15.67 -12.42
CA ALA A 91 3.74 -16.84 -13.11
C ALA A 91 5.17 -17.21 -12.64
N TRP A 92 5.47 -17.05 -11.36
CA TRP A 92 6.71 -17.50 -10.75
C TRP A 92 6.63 -18.99 -10.46
N THR A 93 7.67 -19.72 -10.84
CA THR A 93 7.81 -21.10 -10.40
C THR A 93 8.27 -21.15 -8.94
N ARG A 94 8.09 -22.30 -8.29
CA ARG A 94 8.72 -22.56 -6.98
C ARG A 94 10.22 -22.24 -6.99
N ALA A 95 10.92 -22.56 -8.08
CA ALA A 95 12.35 -22.32 -8.21
C ALA A 95 12.70 -20.82 -8.29
N ASP A 96 11.85 -20.01 -8.90
CA ASP A 96 12.02 -18.55 -8.94
C ASP A 96 11.80 -17.95 -7.55
N LEU A 97 10.76 -18.39 -6.85
CA LEU A 97 10.47 -17.96 -5.48
C LEU A 97 11.65 -18.22 -4.55
N VAL A 98 12.12 -19.48 -4.45
CA VAL A 98 13.20 -19.82 -3.50
C VAL A 98 14.58 -19.27 -3.89
N ARG A 99 14.75 -18.82 -5.14
CA ARG A 99 15.97 -18.10 -5.56
C ARG A 99 16.03 -16.71 -4.94
N GLY A 100 14.90 -16.01 -4.87
CA GLY A 100 14.81 -14.69 -4.25
C GLY A 100 14.55 -14.74 -2.74
N TYR A 101 13.71 -15.68 -2.31
CA TYR A 101 13.12 -15.76 -0.98
C TYR A 101 13.06 -17.23 -0.49
N PRO A 102 14.19 -17.83 -0.12
CA PRO A 102 14.26 -19.23 0.29
C PRO A 102 13.33 -19.59 1.46
N GLU A 103 13.10 -18.66 2.38
CA GLU A 103 12.22 -18.77 3.55
C GLU A 103 10.75 -18.98 3.18
N TYR A 104 10.30 -18.50 2.02
CA TYR A 104 8.92 -18.69 1.54
C TYR A 104 8.68 -20.05 0.88
N GLY A 105 9.74 -20.82 0.60
CA GLY A 105 9.64 -22.15 -0.02
C GLY A 105 8.73 -23.12 0.75
N PRO A 106 8.94 -23.32 2.06
CA PRO A 106 8.07 -24.16 2.89
C PRO A 106 6.60 -23.72 2.91
N HIS A 107 6.35 -22.40 2.89
CA HIS A 107 4.99 -21.84 2.88
C HIS A 107 4.28 -22.06 1.54
N TYR A 108 5.00 -21.86 0.44
CA TYR A 108 4.54 -22.22 -0.90
C TYR A 108 4.19 -23.70 -0.98
N ASP A 109 5.09 -24.58 -0.53
CA ASP A 109 4.90 -26.04 -0.57
C ASP A 109 3.72 -26.49 0.29
N ALA A 110 3.48 -25.82 1.42
CA ALA A 110 2.35 -26.12 2.29
C ALA A 110 1.01 -25.90 1.57
N LEU A 111 0.83 -24.77 0.87
CA LEU A 111 -0.39 -24.53 0.10
C LEU A 111 -0.44 -25.37 -1.17
N GLU A 112 0.69 -25.53 -1.86
CA GLU A 112 0.82 -26.36 -3.05
C GLU A 112 0.38 -27.81 -2.78
N SER A 113 0.74 -28.38 -1.63
CA SER A 113 0.33 -29.73 -1.24
C SER A 113 -1.19 -29.92 -1.12
N LEU A 114 -1.93 -28.83 -0.90
CA LEU A 114 -3.38 -28.84 -0.75
C LEU A 114 -4.12 -28.66 -2.08
N VAL A 115 -3.59 -27.83 -2.99
CA VAL A 115 -4.30 -27.43 -4.21
C VAL A 115 -3.65 -27.92 -5.50
N GLY A 116 -2.43 -28.45 -5.44
CA GLY A 116 -1.63 -28.85 -6.59
C GLY A 116 -2.26 -29.91 -7.48
N GLY A 117 -3.17 -30.72 -6.94
CA GLY A 117 -3.94 -31.72 -7.70
C GLY A 117 -5.01 -31.14 -8.64
N ILE A 118 -5.38 -29.86 -8.48
CA ILE A 118 -6.37 -29.20 -9.33
C ILE A 118 -5.69 -28.77 -10.63
N LYS A 119 -6.10 -29.38 -11.76
CA LYS A 119 -5.49 -29.16 -13.07
C LYS A 119 -5.78 -27.77 -13.67
N SER A 120 -7.00 -27.27 -13.48
CA SER A 120 -7.40 -25.95 -13.97
C SER A 120 -6.68 -24.87 -13.16
N PRO A 121 -5.81 -24.02 -13.78
CA PRO A 121 -5.12 -22.96 -13.07
C PRO A 121 -6.08 -21.97 -12.40
N TYR A 122 -7.19 -21.68 -13.07
CA TYR A 122 -8.26 -20.82 -12.57
C TYR A 122 -8.91 -21.39 -11.30
N LEU A 123 -9.39 -22.64 -11.35
CA LEU A 123 -9.98 -23.29 -10.18
C LEU A 123 -8.99 -23.45 -9.03
N ARG A 124 -7.72 -23.74 -9.35
CA ARG A 124 -6.66 -23.89 -8.37
C ARG A 124 -6.36 -22.58 -7.64
N PHE A 125 -6.37 -21.44 -8.35
CA PHE A 125 -6.24 -20.12 -7.75
C PHE A 125 -7.37 -19.84 -6.75
N HIS A 126 -8.63 -20.10 -7.15
CA HIS A 126 -9.79 -19.93 -6.26
C HIS A 126 -9.78 -20.88 -5.07
N ALA A 127 -9.34 -22.13 -5.26
CA ALA A 127 -9.19 -23.10 -4.18
C ALA A 127 -8.15 -22.63 -3.14
N ALA A 128 -7.00 -22.13 -3.60
CA ALA A 128 -5.96 -21.58 -2.72
C ALA A 128 -6.47 -20.37 -1.93
N HIS A 129 -7.12 -19.43 -2.63
CA HIS A 129 -7.67 -18.22 -2.01
C HIS A 129 -8.72 -18.54 -0.95
N THR A 130 -9.72 -19.34 -1.31
CA THR A 130 -10.82 -19.70 -0.43
C THR A 130 -10.37 -20.58 0.74
N LEU A 131 -9.33 -21.41 0.57
CA LEU A 131 -8.80 -22.26 1.65
C LEU A 131 -8.21 -21.43 2.78
N CYS A 132 -7.36 -20.46 2.46
CA CYS A 132 -6.77 -19.59 3.47
C CYS A 132 -7.84 -18.69 4.09
N ARG A 133 -8.77 -18.17 3.28
CA ARG A 133 -9.92 -17.40 3.77
C ARG A 133 -10.76 -18.20 4.75
N ALA A 134 -11.14 -19.44 4.43
CA ALA A 134 -11.94 -20.31 5.30
C ALA A 134 -11.21 -20.69 6.61
N CYS A 135 -9.88 -20.79 6.59
CA CYS A 135 -9.08 -20.94 7.80
C CYS A 135 -9.19 -19.73 8.74
N MET A 136 -9.32 -18.51 8.19
CA MET A 136 -9.45 -17.27 8.95
C MET A 136 -10.92 -16.83 9.18
N GLN A 137 -11.88 -17.49 8.53
CA GLN A 137 -13.31 -17.19 8.62
C GLN A 137 -13.97 -17.93 9.80
N THR A 138 -13.45 -17.63 10.99
CA THR A 138 -13.81 -18.27 12.28
C THR A 138 -14.87 -17.46 13.03
N THR A 139 -15.30 -17.93 14.20
CA THR A 139 -16.22 -17.20 15.09
C THR A 139 -15.53 -16.12 15.93
N ALA A 140 -14.33 -15.67 15.57
CA ALA A 140 -13.52 -14.72 16.34
C ALA A 140 -14.30 -13.45 16.73
N ILE A 141 -15.03 -12.81 15.80
CA ILE A 141 -15.82 -11.61 16.10
C ILE A 141 -16.84 -11.89 17.21
N ALA A 142 -17.61 -12.97 17.08
CA ALA A 142 -18.63 -13.34 18.07
C ALA A 142 -18.00 -13.68 19.44
N THR A 143 -16.83 -14.32 19.46
CA THR A 143 -16.08 -14.62 20.68
C THR A 143 -15.58 -13.34 21.35
N ALA A 144 -15.00 -12.41 20.60
CA ALA A 144 -14.53 -11.11 21.10
C ALA A 144 -15.69 -10.26 21.65
N LEU A 145 -16.84 -10.26 20.97
CA LEU A 145 -18.04 -9.56 21.43
C LEU A 145 -18.61 -10.18 22.71
N ARG A 146 -18.64 -11.52 22.82
CA ARG A 146 -19.13 -12.23 24.00
C ARG A 146 -18.23 -12.04 25.23
N ALA A 147 -16.92 -12.11 25.05
CA ALA A 147 -15.96 -11.86 26.13
C ALA A 147 -15.89 -10.36 26.49
N GLY A 148 -16.17 -9.49 25.52
CA GLY A 148 -15.98 -8.05 25.61
C GLY A 148 -14.55 -7.66 25.26
N LEU A 149 -14.37 -6.63 24.43
CA LEU A 149 -13.04 -6.25 23.90
C LEU A 149 -12.02 -5.85 24.97
N HIS A 150 -12.47 -5.48 26.18
CA HIS A 150 -11.58 -5.21 27.29
C HIS A 150 -10.99 -6.48 27.92
N SER A 151 -11.76 -7.56 27.96
CA SER A 151 -11.42 -8.79 28.69
C SER A 151 -11.04 -9.95 27.77
N PHE A 152 -11.30 -9.83 26.46
CA PHE A 152 -10.94 -10.83 25.48
C PHE A 152 -9.42 -11.04 25.42
N SER A 153 -9.05 -12.30 25.28
CA SER A 153 -7.70 -12.81 25.10
C SER A 153 -7.68 -13.89 24.03
N LEU A 154 -6.50 -14.22 23.50
CA LEU A 154 -6.38 -15.31 22.52
C LEU A 154 -6.90 -16.65 23.07
N ALA A 155 -6.80 -16.88 24.39
CA ALA A 155 -7.26 -18.09 25.06
C ALA A 155 -8.79 -18.27 25.04
N ASP A 156 -9.56 -17.21 24.74
CA ASP A 156 -11.01 -17.32 24.54
C ASP A 156 -11.36 -18.00 23.21
N ILE A 157 -10.41 -18.08 22.28
CA ILE A 157 -10.53 -18.86 21.04
C ILE A 157 -9.96 -20.25 21.30
N ARG A 158 -10.76 -21.29 21.03
CA ARG A 158 -10.31 -22.68 21.15
C ARG A 158 -9.13 -22.91 20.21
N ASP A 159 -8.08 -23.59 20.65
CA ASP A 159 -6.86 -23.84 19.85
C ASP A 159 -7.16 -24.37 18.44
N ARG A 160 -8.14 -25.28 18.33
CA ARG A 160 -8.55 -25.88 17.04
C ARG A 160 -9.23 -24.90 16.08
N ASP A 161 -9.77 -23.80 16.59
CA ASP A 161 -10.39 -22.73 15.80
C ASP A 161 -9.37 -21.64 15.43
N LEU A 162 -8.12 -21.70 15.88
CA LEU A 162 -7.07 -20.80 15.42
C LEU A 162 -6.76 -21.05 13.94
N PRO A 163 -6.47 -20.01 13.13
CA PRO A 163 -6.27 -20.17 11.70
C PRO A 163 -5.17 -21.18 11.32
N ASP A 164 -4.03 -21.14 12.01
CA ASP A 164 -2.93 -22.07 11.74
C ASP A 164 -3.27 -23.52 12.12
N SER A 165 -4.04 -23.72 13.18
CA SER A 165 -4.56 -25.05 13.56
C SER A 165 -5.52 -25.62 12.51
N ARG A 166 -6.39 -24.77 11.95
CA ARG A 166 -7.33 -25.12 10.87
C ARG A 166 -6.58 -25.44 9.59
N PHE A 167 -5.58 -24.64 9.25
CA PHE A 167 -4.70 -24.89 8.10
C PHE A 167 -3.94 -26.22 8.24
N ALA A 168 -3.33 -26.48 9.41
CA ALA A 168 -2.67 -27.74 9.71
C ALA A 168 -3.64 -28.94 9.70
N PHE A 169 -4.90 -28.75 10.10
CA PHE A 169 -5.93 -29.77 10.00
C PHE A 169 -6.22 -30.11 8.52
N LEU A 170 -6.46 -29.12 7.67
CA LEU A 170 -6.72 -29.34 6.24
C LEU A 170 -5.53 -30.01 5.54
N ARG A 171 -4.29 -29.71 5.93
CA ARG A 171 -3.10 -30.41 5.41
C ARG A 171 -3.10 -31.91 5.72
N ARG A 172 -3.71 -32.32 6.84
CA ARG A 172 -3.86 -33.74 7.20
C ARG A 172 -5.11 -34.38 6.61
N ARG A 173 -6.14 -33.57 6.33
CA ARG A 173 -7.42 -34.00 5.78
C ARG A 173 -7.85 -33.02 4.68
N PRO A 174 -7.27 -33.15 3.48
CA PRO A 174 -7.54 -32.23 2.39
C PRO A 174 -9.04 -32.18 2.04
N PRO A 175 -9.56 -31.04 1.57
CA PRO A 175 -10.92 -30.93 1.06
C PRO A 175 -11.17 -31.88 -0.13
N ASN A 176 -12.42 -32.26 -0.36
CA ASN A 176 -12.82 -33.09 -1.50
C ASN A 176 -12.86 -32.26 -2.79
N TRP A 177 -11.69 -31.92 -3.33
CA TRP A 177 -11.59 -31.12 -4.55
C TRP A 177 -12.18 -31.82 -5.78
N GLU A 178 -12.15 -33.15 -5.83
CA GLU A 178 -12.73 -33.91 -6.95
C GLU A 178 -14.22 -33.63 -7.08
N GLN A 179 -14.95 -33.59 -5.97
CA GLN A 179 -16.37 -33.27 -5.96
C GLN A 179 -16.64 -31.82 -6.39
N ALA A 180 -15.87 -30.85 -5.88
CA ALA A 180 -16.01 -29.44 -6.26
C ALA A 180 -15.73 -29.21 -7.75
N VAL A 181 -14.66 -29.80 -8.26
CA VAL A 181 -14.29 -29.72 -9.68
C VAL A 181 -15.32 -30.43 -10.56
N ALA A 182 -15.83 -31.59 -10.15
CA ALA A 182 -16.88 -32.30 -10.88
C ALA A 182 -18.17 -31.48 -10.97
N LEU A 183 -18.57 -30.81 -9.88
CA LEU A 183 -19.73 -29.93 -9.85
C LEU A 183 -19.57 -28.77 -10.85
N LEU A 184 -18.45 -28.04 -10.79
CA LEU A 184 -18.18 -26.91 -11.67
C LEU A 184 -18.01 -27.34 -13.13
N THR A 185 -17.48 -28.54 -13.38
CA THR A 185 -17.36 -29.10 -14.74
C THR A 185 -18.74 -29.41 -15.32
N ALA A 186 -19.64 -30.00 -14.52
CA ALA A 186 -21.00 -30.28 -14.94
C ALA A 186 -21.81 -28.99 -15.18
N GLU A 187 -21.58 -27.94 -14.38
CA GLU A 187 -22.16 -26.62 -14.63
C GLU A 187 -21.61 -25.99 -15.92
N ALA A 188 -20.32 -26.16 -16.20
CA ALA A 188 -19.68 -25.65 -17.41
C ALA A 188 -20.22 -26.28 -18.70
N GLU A 189 -20.86 -27.45 -18.65
CA GLU A 189 -21.57 -28.03 -19.80
C GLU A 189 -22.75 -27.15 -20.27
N ARG A 190 -23.22 -26.23 -19.41
CA ARG A 190 -24.37 -25.35 -19.66
C ARG A 190 -24.01 -23.86 -19.63
N ASP A 191 -22.77 -23.51 -19.27
CA ASP A 191 -22.28 -22.14 -19.16
C ASP A 191 -20.93 -22.04 -19.88
N GLU A 192 -20.95 -21.57 -21.14
CA GLU A 192 -19.75 -21.42 -21.97
C GLU A 192 -18.70 -20.48 -21.34
N ARG A 193 -19.14 -19.48 -20.57
CA ARG A 193 -18.21 -18.56 -19.88
C ARG A 193 -17.43 -19.30 -18.82
N LEU A 194 -18.11 -20.10 -17.99
CA LEU A 194 -17.46 -20.96 -17.01
C LEU A 194 -16.55 -21.99 -17.70
N HIS A 195 -17.01 -22.61 -18.79
CA HIS A 195 -16.19 -23.55 -19.56
C HIS A 195 -14.86 -22.93 -20.02
N GLY A 196 -14.90 -21.71 -20.57
CA GLY A 196 -13.69 -20.99 -20.98
C GLY A 196 -12.73 -20.74 -19.81
N LEU A 197 -13.25 -20.36 -18.64
CA LEU A 197 -12.42 -20.14 -17.44
C LEU A 197 -11.74 -21.42 -16.95
N ILE A 198 -12.49 -22.53 -16.85
CA ILE A 198 -11.94 -23.76 -16.28
C ILE A 198 -10.97 -24.47 -17.23
N THR A 199 -11.13 -24.30 -18.54
CA THR A 199 -10.27 -24.92 -19.56
C THR A 199 -9.05 -24.08 -19.94
N ALA A 200 -8.93 -22.86 -19.42
CA ALA A 200 -7.79 -21.99 -19.66
C ALA A 200 -6.46 -22.65 -19.30
N ALA A 201 -5.48 -22.58 -20.20
CA ALA A 201 -4.17 -23.22 -20.02
C ALA A 201 -3.28 -22.49 -19.00
N SER A 202 -3.54 -21.21 -18.75
CA SER A 202 -2.77 -20.36 -17.82
C SER A 202 -3.66 -19.30 -17.17
N LEU A 203 -3.23 -18.79 -16.01
CA LEU A 203 -3.83 -17.61 -15.40
C LEU A 203 -3.48 -16.36 -16.21
N SER A 204 -4.46 -15.49 -16.42
CA SER A 204 -4.27 -14.19 -17.07
C SER A 204 -5.29 -13.19 -16.54
N ALA A 205 -5.03 -11.89 -16.71
CA ALA A 205 -5.94 -10.83 -16.29
C ALA A 205 -7.33 -10.94 -16.95
N ALA A 206 -7.42 -11.45 -18.18
CA ALA A 206 -8.69 -11.63 -18.89
C ALA A 206 -9.62 -12.65 -18.23
N LEU A 207 -9.09 -13.61 -17.46
CA LEU A 207 -9.92 -14.51 -16.65
C LEU A 207 -10.62 -13.78 -15.49
N PHE A 208 -10.12 -12.59 -15.15
CA PHE A 208 -10.60 -11.69 -14.12
C PHE A 208 -11.23 -10.40 -14.73
N ASP A 209 -11.85 -10.50 -15.91
CA ASP A 209 -12.72 -9.48 -16.52
C ASP A 209 -14.02 -9.21 -15.73
N PRO A 210 -14.33 -7.97 -15.30
CA PRO A 210 -15.55 -7.63 -14.56
C PRO A 210 -16.87 -8.17 -15.12
N ALA A 211 -16.99 -8.41 -16.43
CA ALA A 211 -18.16 -9.02 -17.06
C ALA A 211 -18.42 -10.48 -16.64
N LEU A 212 -17.44 -11.13 -15.99
CA LEU A 212 -17.51 -12.51 -15.50
C LEU A 212 -17.71 -12.59 -13.98
N GLU A 213 -17.95 -11.47 -13.28
CA GLU A 213 -18.08 -11.40 -11.83
C GLU A 213 -19.06 -12.44 -11.26
N ASP A 214 -20.22 -12.64 -11.90
CA ASP A 214 -21.23 -13.62 -11.46
C ASP A 214 -20.71 -15.07 -11.51
N VAL A 215 -19.87 -15.39 -12.49
CA VAL A 215 -19.25 -16.71 -12.65
C VAL A 215 -18.23 -16.93 -11.55
N TRP A 216 -17.41 -15.92 -11.24
CA TRP A 216 -16.37 -16.05 -10.22
C TRP A 216 -16.94 -16.14 -8.83
N GLN A 217 -18.00 -15.39 -8.54
CA GLN A 217 -18.69 -15.46 -7.26
C GLN A 217 -19.24 -16.87 -7.03
N ARG A 218 -19.82 -17.51 -8.07
CA ARG A 218 -20.25 -18.91 -8.02
C ARG A 218 -19.08 -19.86 -7.76
N VAL A 219 -17.98 -19.73 -8.50
CA VAL A 219 -16.78 -20.57 -8.32
C VAL A 219 -16.19 -20.42 -6.92
N ASN A 220 -16.04 -19.17 -6.44
CA ASN A 220 -15.59 -18.88 -5.08
C ASN A 220 -16.50 -19.51 -4.03
N GLN A 221 -17.82 -19.43 -4.22
CA GLN A 221 -18.79 -20.00 -3.29
C GLN A 221 -18.65 -21.53 -3.22
N VAL A 222 -18.59 -22.22 -4.37
CA VAL A 222 -18.43 -23.68 -4.42
C VAL A 222 -17.12 -24.13 -3.77
N MET A 223 -16.01 -23.46 -4.08
CA MET A 223 -14.71 -23.78 -3.49
C MET A 223 -14.72 -23.55 -1.97
N TYR A 224 -15.24 -22.40 -1.54
CA TYR A 224 -15.34 -22.05 -0.12
C TYR A 224 -16.21 -23.05 0.65
N ASP A 225 -17.40 -23.38 0.14
CA ASP A 225 -18.32 -24.31 0.80
C ASP A 225 -17.72 -25.69 0.95
N THR A 226 -16.95 -26.16 -0.04
CA THR A 226 -16.21 -27.43 0.05
C THR A 226 -15.25 -27.45 1.23
N ILE A 227 -14.53 -26.35 1.48
CA ILE A 227 -13.59 -26.24 2.61
C ILE A 227 -14.35 -26.06 3.92
N ALA A 228 -15.37 -25.20 3.93
CA ALA A 228 -16.17 -24.92 5.10
C ALA A 228 -16.88 -26.18 5.60
N ASP A 229 -17.38 -27.03 4.71
CA ASP A 229 -17.99 -28.31 5.06
C ASP A 229 -16.98 -29.31 5.62
N ALA A 230 -15.77 -29.37 5.06
CA ALA A 230 -14.69 -30.20 5.62
C ALA A 230 -14.34 -29.77 7.07
N LEU A 231 -14.28 -28.46 7.32
CA LEU A 231 -14.03 -27.90 8.66
C LEU A 231 -15.22 -28.15 9.61
N ARG A 232 -16.45 -27.90 9.17
CA ARG A 232 -17.68 -28.11 9.98
C ARG A 232 -17.87 -29.58 10.34
N THR A 233 -17.62 -30.50 9.42
CA THR A 233 -17.67 -31.95 9.67
C THR A 233 -16.67 -32.37 10.75
N ALA A 234 -15.55 -31.64 10.88
CA ALA A 234 -14.57 -31.83 11.94
C ALA A 234 -14.93 -31.11 13.27
N GLY A 235 -16.11 -30.48 13.35
CA GLY A 235 -16.57 -29.73 14.51
C GLY A 235 -15.95 -28.33 14.65
N LEU A 236 -15.33 -27.81 13.58
CA LEU A 236 -14.73 -26.47 13.52
C LEU A 236 -15.77 -25.50 12.96
N LEU A 237 -16.22 -24.57 13.80
CA LEU A 237 -17.24 -23.60 13.39
C LEU A 237 -16.64 -22.65 12.36
N THR A 238 -17.27 -22.59 11.20
CA THR A 238 -16.80 -21.82 10.05
C THR A 238 -17.97 -21.00 9.54
N LEU A 239 -17.80 -19.68 9.58
CA LEU A 239 -18.82 -18.77 9.09
C LEU A 239 -19.00 -18.96 7.57
N THR A 240 -20.09 -18.46 7.00
CA THR A 240 -20.19 -18.37 5.54
C THR A 240 -19.20 -17.31 4.99
N LEU A 241 -19.01 -17.31 3.67
CA LEU A 241 -18.00 -16.52 2.97
C LEU A 241 -17.97 -15.06 3.44
N ASP A 242 -19.14 -14.41 3.47
CA ASP A 242 -19.30 -12.98 3.74
C ASP A 242 -19.96 -12.66 5.10
N GLU A 243 -20.27 -13.66 5.94
CA GLU A 243 -20.99 -13.47 7.22
C GLU A 243 -20.28 -12.51 8.19
N HIS A 244 -18.95 -12.37 8.07
CA HIS A 244 -18.20 -11.41 8.89
C HIS A 244 -18.67 -9.96 8.64
N LEU A 245 -19.13 -9.62 7.43
CA LEU A 245 -19.63 -8.29 7.10
C LEU A 245 -20.86 -7.92 7.93
N GLU A 246 -21.68 -8.90 8.31
CA GLU A 246 -22.86 -8.69 9.16
C GLU A 246 -22.46 -8.44 10.63
N LEU A 247 -21.32 -8.99 11.05
CA LEU A 247 -20.83 -8.92 12.43
C LEU A 247 -19.91 -7.71 12.70
N THR A 248 -19.18 -7.24 11.68
CA THR A 248 -18.23 -6.12 11.79
C THR A 248 -18.86 -4.82 12.32
N PRO A 249 -20.10 -4.41 11.95
CA PRO A 249 -20.73 -3.22 12.53
C PRO A 249 -20.84 -3.28 14.06
N ALA A 250 -21.21 -4.43 14.62
CA ALA A 250 -21.31 -4.61 16.07
C ALA A 250 -19.92 -4.57 16.74
N LEU A 251 -18.91 -5.17 16.10
CA LEU A 251 -17.52 -5.12 16.55
C LEU A 251 -16.99 -3.67 16.60
N LEU A 252 -17.18 -2.90 15.53
CA LEU A 252 -16.73 -1.51 15.45
C LEU A 252 -17.48 -0.62 16.44
N ALA A 253 -18.79 -0.83 16.63
CA ALA A 253 -19.54 -0.11 17.65
C ALA A 253 -19.01 -0.39 19.06
N ALA A 254 -18.60 -1.63 19.35
CA ALA A 254 -17.95 -1.96 20.62
C ALA A 254 -16.58 -1.31 20.77
N ALA A 255 -15.79 -1.29 19.71
CA ALA A 255 -14.46 -0.66 19.70
C ALA A 255 -14.56 0.86 19.88
N HIS A 256 -15.53 1.52 19.22
CA HIS A 256 -15.74 2.96 19.37
C HIS A 256 -16.15 3.38 20.78
N ARG A 257 -16.84 2.51 21.53
CA ARG A 257 -17.13 2.78 22.95
C ARG A 257 -15.87 2.81 23.83
N ILE A 258 -14.79 2.18 23.39
CA ILE A 258 -13.52 2.09 24.12
C ILE A 258 -12.54 3.17 23.66
N GLY A 259 -12.28 3.24 22.36
CA GLY A 259 -11.26 4.11 21.77
C GLY A 259 -11.77 5.43 21.19
N GLY A 260 -13.08 5.70 21.26
CA GLY A 260 -13.69 6.83 20.56
C GLY A 260 -13.72 6.60 19.04
N ARG A 261 -13.49 7.67 18.25
CA ARG A 261 -13.47 7.56 16.79
C ARG A 261 -12.20 6.83 16.34
N LEU A 262 -12.38 5.63 15.79
CA LEU A 262 -11.32 4.84 15.15
C LEU A 262 -11.33 5.10 13.64
N ASP A 263 -10.17 4.96 12.99
CA ASP A 263 -10.05 5.05 11.53
C ASP A 263 -10.39 3.70 10.85
N LEU A 264 -11.57 3.17 11.18
CA LEU A 264 -12.12 1.95 10.61
C LEU A 264 -13.54 2.21 10.13
N ARG A 265 -13.92 1.54 9.05
CA ARG A 265 -15.28 1.54 8.53
C ARG A 265 -15.78 0.10 8.42
N PRO A 266 -17.08 -0.14 8.62
CA PRO A 266 -17.65 -1.44 8.31
C PRO A 266 -17.34 -1.81 6.86
N GLY A 267 -16.84 -3.03 6.65
CA GLY A 267 -16.67 -3.56 5.31
C GLY A 267 -18.02 -3.73 4.63
N HIS A 268 -18.04 -3.60 3.31
CA HIS A 268 -19.19 -3.94 2.49
C HIS A 268 -18.71 -4.59 1.21
N ARG A 269 -19.58 -5.40 0.62
CA ARG A 269 -19.30 -6.05 -0.66
C ARG A 269 -19.25 -4.98 -1.76
N ARG A 270 -18.11 -4.89 -2.44
CA ARG A 270 -17.91 -4.07 -3.64
C ARG A 270 -18.15 -4.92 -4.87
N ARG A 271 -18.66 -4.32 -5.94
CA ARG A 271 -18.73 -4.95 -7.26
C ARG A 271 -17.36 -4.98 -7.92
N GLN A 272 -17.13 -5.89 -8.86
CA GLN A 272 -15.88 -5.93 -9.61
C GLN A 272 -15.66 -4.66 -10.42
N SER A 273 -16.72 -4.01 -10.89
CA SER A 273 -16.63 -2.70 -11.55
C SER A 273 -16.05 -1.60 -10.66
N GLU A 274 -16.04 -1.78 -9.33
CA GLU A 274 -15.41 -0.89 -8.37
C GLU A 274 -13.98 -1.33 -8.00
N VAL A 275 -13.49 -2.47 -8.52
CA VAL A 275 -12.23 -3.09 -8.07
C VAL A 275 -11.01 -2.30 -8.44
N ALA A 276 -10.99 -1.58 -9.56
CA ALA A 276 -9.82 -0.79 -9.88
C ALA A 276 -9.60 0.35 -8.85
N SER A 277 -10.67 0.90 -8.25
CA SER A 277 -10.59 1.80 -7.08
C SER A 277 -10.11 1.06 -5.82
N VAL A 278 -10.54 -0.19 -5.61
CA VAL A 278 -10.08 -1.03 -4.48
C VAL A 278 -8.60 -1.41 -4.61
N VAL A 279 -8.15 -1.78 -5.80
CA VAL A 279 -6.76 -2.14 -6.13
C VAL A 279 -5.86 -0.92 -5.98
N LEU A 280 -6.30 0.22 -6.51
CA LEU A 280 -5.59 1.48 -6.33
C LEU A 280 -5.54 1.88 -4.85
N GLY A 281 -6.66 1.81 -4.14
CA GLY A 281 -6.73 2.07 -2.70
C GLY A 281 -5.87 1.12 -1.85
N ASN A 282 -5.72 -0.14 -2.28
CA ASN A 282 -4.80 -1.07 -1.65
C ASN A 282 -3.36 -0.61 -1.85
N ALA A 283 -2.93 -0.39 -3.11
CA ALA A 283 -1.58 0.09 -3.44
C ALA A 283 -1.26 1.48 -2.87
N GLU A 284 -2.26 2.27 -2.53
CA GLU A 284 -2.09 3.55 -1.84
C GLU A 284 -1.69 3.40 -0.36
N SER A 285 -1.79 2.19 0.20
CA SER A 285 -1.26 1.85 1.52
C SER A 285 0.23 1.47 1.49
N GLU A 286 0.85 1.42 0.30
CA GLU A 286 2.27 1.13 0.14
C GLU A 286 3.14 2.35 0.47
N ALA A 287 4.18 2.11 1.26
CA ALA A 287 5.34 2.95 1.41
C ALA A 287 6.59 2.19 0.95
N PHE A 288 7.67 2.90 0.63
CA PHE A 288 8.90 2.28 0.16
C PHE A 288 10.17 3.08 0.47
N THR A 289 11.28 2.34 0.56
CA THR A 289 12.65 2.85 0.66
C THR A 289 13.46 2.43 -0.57
N VAL A 290 14.26 3.34 -1.13
CA VAL A 290 15.16 3.05 -2.27
C VAL A 290 16.63 2.89 -1.91
N ALA A 291 17.03 3.33 -0.71
CA ALA A 291 18.41 3.25 -0.21
C ALA A 291 18.45 3.43 1.32
N PRO A 292 19.57 3.10 1.99
CA PRO A 292 19.79 3.49 3.39
C PRO A 292 19.71 5.01 3.60
N PRO A 293 19.45 5.48 4.84
CA PRO A 293 19.38 6.91 5.14
C PRO A 293 20.65 7.66 4.70
N LEU A 294 20.47 8.83 4.09
CA LEU A 294 21.57 9.65 3.57
C LEU A 294 22.29 10.36 4.71
N LEU A 295 23.59 10.59 4.57
CA LEU A 295 24.31 11.45 5.51
C LEU A 295 23.79 12.89 5.37
N ALA A 296 23.42 13.53 6.48
CA ALA A 296 22.94 14.90 6.46
C ALA A 296 23.44 15.72 7.64
N ARG A 297 23.53 17.04 7.45
CA ARG A 297 23.86 18.00 8.50
C ARG A 297 22.76 19.05 8.62
N LEU A 298 22.19 19.20 9.82
CA LEU A 298 21.29 20.30 10.11
C LEU A 298 22.08 21.53 10.56
N LEU A 299 22.07 22.57 9.74
CA LEU A 299 22.80 23.80 9.97
C LEU A 299 22.21 24.62 11.13
N PRO A 300 23.01 25.45 11.83
CA PRO A 300 22.53 26.32 12.89
C PRO A 300 21.43 27.28 12.41
N ARG A 301 20.44 27.54 13.27
CA ARG A 301 19.44 28.58 13.02
C ARG A 301 20.12 29.95 12.90
N GLY A 302 19.70 30.73 11.92
CA GLY A 302 20.31 32.03 11.60
C GLY A 302 21.48 31.96 10.62
N THR A 303 21.86 30.76 10.14
CA THR A 303 22.70 30.63 8.95
C THR A 303 22.03 31.37 7.78
N ASP A 304 22.83 32.11 7.01
CA ASP A 304 22.35 32.83 5.83
C ASP A 304 21.74 31.85 4.81
N PRO A 305 20.44 31.98 4.45
CA PRO A 305 19.82 31.13 3.44
C PRO A 305 20.50 31.21 2.07
N GLY A 306 21.23 32.28 1.76
CA GLY A 306 22.06 32.38 0.55
C GLY A 306 23.20 31.36 0.50
N LEU A 307 23.55 30.72 1.60
CA LEU A 307 24.46 29.57 1.62
C LEU A 307 23.78 28.28 1.19
N MET A 308 22.44 28.22 1.11
CA MET A 308 21.69 27.03 0.72
C MET A 308 21.43 26.92 -0.78
N VAL A 309 22.18 27.67 -1.59
CA VAL A 309 22.06 27.63 -3.05
C VAL A 309 22.50 26.27 -3.57
N ALA A 310 21.59 25.63 -4.30
CA ALA A 310 21.86 24.41 -5.03
C ALA A 310 22.32 24.76 -6.44
N ASP A 311 23.40 24.11 -6.89
CA ASP A 311 24.00 24.31 -8.21
C ASP A 311 23.95 23.01 -9.02
N LEU A 312 22.74 22.48 -9.22
CA LEU A 312 22.51 21.27 -10.01
C LEU A 312 22.44 21.56 -11.52
N THR A 313 21.86 22.69 -11.91
CA THR A 313 21.68 23.08 -13.32
C THR A 313 21.70 24.59 -13.45
N ASP A 314 20.87 25.27 -12.65
CA ASP A 314 20.86 26.71 -12.48
C ASP A 314 20.89 27.02 -10.98
N PRO A 315 21.55 28.11 -10.53
CA PRO A 315 21.56 28.49 -9.12
C PRO A 315 20.15 28.79 -8.61
N HIS A 316 19.70 28.05 -7.59
CA HIS A 316 18.37 28.21 -7.01
C HIS A 316 18.36 27.86 -5.52
N LEU A 317 17.31 28.26 -4.83
CA LEU A 317 16.97 27.76 -3.50
C LEU A 317 15.86 26.73 -3.63
N PHE A 318 16.06 25.56 -3.01
CA PHE A 318 15.05 24.51 -2.99
C PHE A 318 14.54 24.26 -1.57
N LEU A 319 13.23 24.30 -1.42
CA LEU A 319 12.54 24.17 -0.13
C LEU A 319 11.70 22.90 -0.08
N THR A 320 11.60 22.32 1.10
CA THR A 320 10.58 21.28 1.36
C THR A 320 9.83 21.57 2.63
N HIS A 321 8.54 21.32 2.58
CA HIS A 321 7.66 21.37 3.74
C HIS A 321 7.38 19.95 4.20
N ARG A 322 7.65 19.62 5.46
CA ARG A 322 7.45 18.26 5.97
C ARG A 322 7.10 18.28 7.45
N ARG A 323 6.48 17.20 7.90
CA ARG A 323 6.53 16.84 9.32
C ARG A 323 7.96 16.42 9.63
N THR A 324 8.53 16.96 10.71
CA THR A 324 9.96 16.80 11.00
C THR A 324 10.37 15.33 11.15
N ALA A 325 9.54 14.50 11.78
CA ALA A 325 9.82 13.06 11.91
C ALA A 325 9.93 12.35 10.55
N ALA A 326 9.03 12.66 9.61
CA ALA A 326 9.05 12.06 8.27
C ALA A 326 10.26 12.53 7.46
N LEU A 327 10.67 13.78 7.61
CA LEU A 327 11.88 14.30 6.98
C LEU A 327 13.14 13.67 7.56
N ALA A 328 13.29 13.69 8.89
CA ALA A 328 14.45 13.15 9.60
C ALA A 328 14.69 11.67 9.30
N ALA A 329 13.63 10.89 9.06
CA ALA A 329 13.72 9.48 8.68
C ALA A 329 14.52 9.20 7.38
N ASN A 330 14.72 10.21 6.54
CA ASN A 330 15.55 10.09 5.33
C ASN A 330 17.05 10.15 5.63
N TYR A 331 17.45 10.53 6.85
CA TYR A 331 18.81 10.96 7.13
C TYR A 331 19.46 10.27 8.33
N THR A 332 20.76 10.01 8.19
CA THR A 332 21.67 9.82 9.34
C THR A 332 22.32 11.18 9.62
N MET A 333 21.94 11.81 10.74
CA MET A 333 22.46 13.14 11.08
C MET A 333 23.92 13.08 11.55
N THR A 334 24.75 14.02 11.12
CA THR A 334 26.11 14.17 11.61
C THR A 334 26.14 14.61 13.08
N PRO A 335 27.20 14.30 13.85
CA PRO A 335 27.27 14.63 15.28
C PRO A 335 27.20 16.13 15.61
N ASP A 336 27.57 16.99 14.67
CA ASP A 336 27.54 18.46 14.76
C ASP A 336 26.19 19.07 14.33
N SER A 337 25.21 18.24 13.97
CA SER A 337 23.88 18.70 13.57
C SER A 337 23.15 19.39 14.72
N SER A 338 22.45 20.47 14.40
CA SER A 338 21.50 21.08 15.31
C SER A 338 20.33 20.13 15.61
N PRO A 339 19.64 20.29 16.76
CA PRO A 339 18.41 19.55 17.02
C PRO A 339 17.27 20.06 16.14
N TRP A 340 16.46 19.14 15.65
CA TRP A 340 15.22 19.42 14.92
C TRP A 340 14.16 20.11 15.79
N ALA A 341 13.37 21.04 15.23
CA ALA A 341 12.08 21.40 15.82
C ALA A 341 11.05 20.27 15.65
N ALA A 342 10.29 19.97 16.70
CA ALA A 342 9.14 19.08 16.57
C ALA A 342 8.01 19.74 15.77
N GLY A 343 7.23 18.93 15.04
CA GLY A 343 6.04 19.40 14.32
C GLY A 343 6.21 19.46 12.80
N ILE A 344 5.74 20.54 12.19
CA ILE A 344 5.89 20.84 10.76
C ILE A 344 7.02 21.85 10.61
N THR A 345 7.90 21.60 9.64
CA THR A 345 9.06 22.44 9.34
C THR A 345 9.14 22.75 7.86
N THR A 346 9.74 23.90 7.55
CA THR A 346 10.16 24.28 6.20
C THR A 346 11.67 24.30 6.20
N VAL A 347 12.30 23.52 5.33
CA VAL A 347 13.75 23.48 5.22
C VAL A 347 14.21 23.87 3.82
N ALA A 348 15.28 24.67 3.75
CA ALA A 348 16.09 24.76 2.55
C ALA A 348 17.04 23.56 2.48
N ARG A 349 17.26 23.04 1.27
CA ARG A 349 18.07 21.84 1.04
C ARG A 349 19.08 22.04 -0.06
N ARG A 350 20.25 21.45 0.13
CA ARG A 350 21.22 21.23 -0.95
C ARG A 350 22.05 20.00 -0.68
N THR A 351 22.59 19.42 -1.74
CA THR A 351 23.59 18.36 -1.66
C THR A 351 24.97 18.95 -1.88
N VAL A 352 25.91 18.68 -0.95
CA VAL A 352 27.32 19.05 -1.07
C VAL A 352 28.18 17.79 -1.27
N VAL A 353 29.26 17.94 -2.03
CA VAL A 353 30.24 16.86 -2.24
C VAL A 353 31.38 17.05 -1.25
N GLU A 354 31.49 16.15 -0.27
CA GLU A 354 32.59 16.08 0.67
C GLU A 354 33.54 14.90 0.30
N PRO A 355 34.79 14.85 0.81
CA PRO A 355 35.69 13.72 0.56
C PRO A 355 35.14 12.35 0.99
N THR A 356 34.21 12.34 1.94
CA THR A 356 33.53 11.16 2.49
C THR A 356 32.30 10.74 1.68
N GLY A 357 31.89 11.54 0.69
CA GLY A 357 30.70 11.30 -0.14
C GLY A 357 29.77 12.52 -0.22
N HIS A 358 28.53 12.28 -0.62
CA HIS A 358 27.51 13.31 -0.67
C HIS A 358 26.89 13.51 0.72
N VAL A 359 26.76 14.78 1.14
CA VAL A 359 26.08 15.17 2.38
C VAL A 359 24.93 16.10 2.02
N VAL A 360 23.75 15.84 2.58
CA VAL A 360 22.60 16.75 2.44
C VAL A 360 22.67 17.79 3.55
N GLU A 361 22.80 19.05 3.19
CA GLU A 361 22.68 20.15 4.14
C GLU A 361 21.23 20.60 4.23
N LEU A 362 20.78 20.82 5.46
CA LEU A 362 19.41 21.20 5.79
C LEU A 362 19.46 22.48 6.62
N LEU A 363 18.61 23.46 6.29
CA LEU A 363 18.45 24.69 7.06
C LEU A 363 16.97 24.91 7.36
N GLU A 364 16.59 24.86 8.65
CA GLU A 364 15.24 25.23 9.08
C GLU A 364 15.00 26.74 8.88
N LEU A 365 13.91 27.06 8.18
CA LEU A 365 13.47 28.43 7.96
C LEU A 365 12.24 28.72 8.83
N PRO A 366 12.27 29.78 9.67
CA PRO A 366 11.15 30.12 10.55
C PRO A 366 9.95 30.71 9.81
N GLY A 367 10.16 31.31 8.63
CA GLY A 367 9.11 31.93 7.83
C GLY A 367 9.64 32.50 6.51
N PRO A 368 8.75 32.83 5.55
CA PRO A 368 9.15 33.35 4.23
C PRO A 368 9.91 34.68 4.30
N GLU A 369 9.77 35.44 5.39
CA GLU A 369 10.50 36.68 5.64
C GLU A 369 12.02 36.48 5.70
N THR A 370 12.51 35.27 5.96
CA THR A 370 13.95 34.99 5.92
C THR A 370 14.51 34.93 4.50
N LEU A 371 13.63 34.93 3.50
CA LEU A 371 13.96 34.91 2.08
C LEU A 371 13.72 36.26 1.41
N THR A 372 13.56 37.36 2.17
CA THR A 372 13.31 38.69 1.57
C THR A 372 14.47 39.11 0.65
N ASP A 373 14.14 39.35 -0.63
CA ASP A 373 15.04 39.67 -1.75
C ASP A 373 16.00 38.53 -2.14
N PRO A 374 15.48 37.34 -2.48
CA PRO A 374 16.35 36.30 -2.99
C PRO A 374 16.73 36.73 -4.41
N ALA A 375 18.01 37.02 -4.62
CA ALA A 375 18.56 37.24 -5.97
C ALA A 375 18.38 36.02 -6.89
N LEU A 376 17.89 34.90 -6.34
CA LEU A 376 17.77 33.59 -6.97
C LEU A 376 16.33 33.09 -6.93
N PRO A 377 15.92 32.28 -7.92
CA PRO A 377 14.61 31.65 -7.91
C PRO A 377 14.48 30.67 -6.74
N VAL A 378 13.27 30.60 -6.18
CA VAL A 378 12.92 29.71 -5.08
C VAL A 378 11.89 28.70 -5.56
N PHE A 379 12.21 27.42 -5.42
CA PHE A 379 11.34 26.30 -5.75
C PHE A 379 11.01 25.51 -4.50
N ALA A 380 9.83 24.91 -4.45
CA ALA A 380 9.38 24.18 -3.28
C ALA A 380 8.63 22.89 -3.63
N VAL A 381 8.66 21.94 -2.70
CA VAL A 381 7.75 20.79 -2.66
C VAL A 381 6.96 20.82 -1.35
N ALA A 382 5.63 20.75 -1.47
CA ALA A 382 4.72 20.70 -0.33
C ALA A 382 3.83 19.44 -0.39
N PRO A 383 3.74 18.63 0.68
CA PRO A 383 2.78 17.54 0.75
C PRO A 383 1.35 18.07 0.74
N LEU A 384 0.49 17.41 -0.03
CA LEU A 384 -0.91 17.75 -0.13
C LEU A 384 -1.61 17.64 1.23
N SER A 385 -1.20 16.68 2.08
CA SER A 385 -1.75 16.53 3.44
C SER A 385 -1.52 17.71 4.37
N LEU A 386 -0.54 18.58 4.06
CA LEU A 386 -0.21 19.75 4.87
C LEU A 386 -0.85 21.04 4.36
N PHE A 387 -1.56 21.01 3.24
CA PHE A 387 -2.03 22.24 2.59
C PHE A 387 -3.05 23.04 3.42
N ALA A 388 -3.76 22.38 4.34
CA ALA A 388 -4.68 23.02 5.28
C ALA A 388 -4.00 23.47 6.59
N GLU A 389 -2.69 23.21 6.77
CA GLU A 389 -1.98 23.50 8.01
C GLU A 389 -1.65 25.00 8.12
N PRO A 390 -1.96 25.66 9.26
CA PRO A 390 -1.68 27.08 9.44
C PRO A 390 -0.21 27.47 9.23
N HIS A 391 0.71 26.53 9.49
CA HIS A 391 2.14 26.74 9.27
C HIS A 391 2.49 27.02 7.82
N LEU A 392 1.77 26.46 6.84
CA LEU A 392 2.04 26.69 5.42
C LEU A 392 1.38 27.95 4.87
N ALA A 393 0.38 28.50 5.56
CA ALA A 393 -0.36 29.65 5.06
C ALA A 393 0.53 30.87 4.69
N PRO A 394 1.58 31.24 5.45
CA PRO A 394 2.48 32.32 5.05
C PRO A 394 3.31 32.00 3.81
N TRP A 395 3.74 30.73 3.66
CA TRP A 395 4.56 30.27 2.55
C TRP A 395 3.78 30.21 1.22
N LEU A 396 2.48 29.91 1.28
CA LEU A 396 1.63 29.71 0.10
C LEU A 396 1.01 31.01 -0.46
N GLN A 397 1.38 32.19 0.06
CA GLN A 397 0.89 33.49 -0.44
C GLN A 397 1.67 33.96 -1.67
N GLY A 398 1.02 34.72 -2.57
CA GLY A 398 1.68 35.41 -3.68
C GLY A 398 1.96 34.53 -4.91
N SER A 399 3.19 34.60 -5.44
CA SER A 399 3.63 33.92 -6.69
C SER A 399 4.03 32.45 -6.52
N TRP A 400 4.16 32.00 -5.27
CA TRP A 400 4.60 30.66 -4.88
C TRP A 400 3.78 29.47 -5.42
N PRO A 401 2.47 29.58 -5.72
CA PRO A 401 1.74 28.51 -6.38
C PRO A 401 2.33 28.09 -7.73
N ARG A 402 3.12 28.98 -8.38
CA ARG A 402 3.78 28.68 -9.67
C ARG A 402 5.13 27.97 -9.52
N THR A 403 5.77 28.09 -8.37
CA THR A 403 7.09 27.52 -8.08
C THR A 403 7.04 26.40 -7.03
N THR A 404 5.83 25.94 -6.68
CA THR A 404 5.62 24.86 -5.72
C THR A 404 4.99 23.66 -6.41
N ALA A 405 5.64 22.50 -6.34
CA ALA A 405 5.04 21.23 -6.70
C ALA A 405 4.36 20.60 -5.49
N LEU A 406 3.22 19.95 -5.70
CA LEU A 406 2.49 19.25 -4.65
C LEU A 406 2.89 17.79 -4.62
N LEU A 407 3.43 17.33 -3.50
CA LEU A 407 3.68 15.91 -3.26
C LEU A 407 2.35 15.24 -2.86
N LEU A 408 1.93 14.23 -3.62
CA LEU A 408 0.74 13.43 -3.34
C LEU A 408 1.06 12.35 -2.28
N ASP A 409 1.03 12.76 -1.01
CA ASP A 409 1.21 11.93 0.19
C ASP A 409 -0.12 11.46 0.82
N VAL A 410 -1.18 11.47 0.01
CA VAL A 410 -2.55 11.05 0.35
C VAL A 410 -3.04 10.02 -0.69
N PRO A 411 -4.09 9.24 -0.37
CA PRO A 411 -4.74 8.35 -1.34
C PRO A 411 -5.18 9.11 -2.60
N LEU A 412 -4.75 8.70 -3.79
CA LEU A 412 -5.01 9.38 -5.07
C LEU A 412 -6.44 9.12 -5.57
N ALA A 413 -6.95 7.90 -5.46
CA ALA A 413 -8.28 7.49 -5.93
C ALA A 413 -9.41 8.45 -5.48
N PRO A 414 -9.60 8.75 -4.18
CA PRO A 414 -10.66 9.67 -3.76
C PRO A 414 -10.44 11.11 -4.23
N HIS A 415 -9.19 11.52 -4.47
CA HIS A 415 -8.89 12.85 -4.99
C HIS A 415 -9.17 12.94 -6.49
N LEU A 416 -8.86 11.89 -7.27
CA LEU A 416 -9.26 11.80 -8.67
C LEU A 416 -10.78 11.86 -8.80
N ASP A 417 -11.52 11.08 -8.00
CA ASP A 417 -12.98 11.11 -8.01
C ASP A 417 -13.51 12.53 -7.75
N LEU A 418 -12.94 13.23 -6.77
CA LEU A 418 -13.31 14.62 -6.47
C LEU A 418 -12.96 15.59 -7.60
N TRP A 419 -11.73 15.53 -8.12
CA TRP A 419 -11.25 16.44 -9.15
C TRP A 419 -11.99 16.25 -10.47
N LEU A 420 -12.23 15.00 -10.86
CA LEU A 420 -12.87 14.62 -12.11
C LEU A 420 -14.40 14.65 -12.03
N SER A 421 -14.98 14.87 -10.84
CA SER A 421 -16.42 15.17 -10.70
C SER A 421 -16.82 16.50 -11.32
N ARG A 422 -15.86 17.41 -11.54
CA ARG A 422 -16.11 18.69 -12.20
C ARG A 422 -16.27 18.46 -13.71
N PRO A 423 -17.30 19.06 -14.34
CA PRO A 423 -17.44 19.02 -15.80
C PRO A 423 -16.16 19.47 -16.49
N ASP A 424 -15.76 18.75 -17.53
CA ASP A 424 -14.58 19.04 -18.37
C ASP A 424 -13.22 19.04 -17.65
N ALA A 425 -13.16 18.62 -16.37
CA ALA A 425 -11.89 18.39 -15.70
C ALA A 425 -11.17 17.17 -16.29
N ARG A 426 -9.85 17.30 -16.45
CA ARG A 426 -8.97 16.27 -17.03
C ARG A 426 -7.73 16.14 -16.17
N PHE A 427 -7.38 14.94 -15.75
CA PHE A 427 -6.09 14.64 -15.11
C PHE A 427 -5.11 14.21 -16.20
N HIS A 428 -4.22 15.13 -16.54
CA HIS A 428 -3.10 14.92 -17.45
C HIS A 428 -1.94 14.32 -16.66
N HIS A 429 -1.35 13.22 -17.13
CA HIS A 429 -0.31 12.53 -16.38
C HIS A 429 0.74 11.83 -17.24
N VAL A 430 1.89 11.55 -16.63
CA VAL A 430 2.94 10.70 -17.18
C VAL A 430 3.67 9.97 -16.06
N PHE A 431 4.20 8.79 -16.37
CA PHE A 431 5.10 8.07 -15.47
C PHE A 431 6.55 8.32 -15.89
N LEU A 432 7.33 8.91 -14.98
CA LEU A 432 8.75 9.20 -15.19
C LEU A 432 9.60 8.25 -14.37
N ARG A 433 10.77 7.91 -14.91
CA ARG A 433 11.80 7.15 -14.23
C ARG A 433 13.01 8.07 -14.04
N ILE A 434 13.35 8.36 -12.79
CA ILE A 434 14.47 9.25 -12.46
C ILE A 434 15.56 8.44 -11.81
N GLU A 435 16.78 8.59 -12.33
CA GLU A 435 17.98 8.00 -11.76
C GLU A 435 18.82 9.10 -11.11
N SER A 436 19.14 8.93 -9.82
CA SER A 436 19.93 9.90 -9.07
C SER A 436 20.82 9.20 -8.05
N PHE A 437 22.13 9.47 -8.11
CA PHE A 437 23.16 8.85 -7.26
C PHE A 437 23.04 7.32 -7.20
N GLY A 438 22.82 6.67 -8.35
CA GLY A 438 22.70 5.21 -8.47
C GLY A 438 21.40 4.60 -7.95
N ARG A 439 20.39 5.43 -7.63
CA ARG A 439 19.05 5.01 -7.21
C ARG A 439 18.06 5.32 -8.32
N VAL A 440 17.07 4.45 -8.48
CA VAL A 440 15.96 4.65 -9.41
C VAL A 440 14.70 4.91 -8.61
N VAL A 441 14.07 6.06 -8.85
CA VAL A 441 12.77 6.42 -8.25
C VAL A 441 11.78 6.67 -9.39
N PRO A 442 10.77 5.82 -9.55
CA PRO A 442 9.64 6.10 -10.41
C PRO A 442 8.73 7.18 -9.80
N PHE A 443 8.18 8.04 -10.66
CA PHE A 443 7.22 9.06 -10.28
C PHE A 443 6.00 9.00 -11.21
N LEU A 444 4.80 9.10 -10.65
CA LEU A 444 3.63 9.59 -11.36
C LEU A 444 3.64 11.11 -11.23
N VAL A 445 3.65 11.80 -12.36
CA VAL A 445 3.55 13.26 -12.44
C VAL A 445 2.28 13.61 -13.17
N GLY A 446 1.54 14.59 -12.66
CA GLY A 446 0.31 15.00 -13.31
C GLY A 446 -0.16 16.39 -12.97
N THR A 447 -1.26 16.79 -13.58
CA THR A 447 -1.95 18.04 -13.31
C THR A 447 -3.43 17.90 -13.65
N VAL A 448 -4.29 18.59 -12.91
CA VAL A 448 -5.73 18.60 -13.18
C VAL A 448 -6.05 19.87 -13.98
N LYS A 449 -6.33 19.75 -15.27
CA LYS A 449 -6.77 20.88 -16.10
C LYS A 449 -8.29 21.05 -15.98
N THR A 450 -8.73 22.27 -15.73
CA THR A 450 -10.14 22.68 -15.85
C THR A 450 -10.25 23.87 -16.81
N PRO A 451 -11.39 24.08 -17.51
CA PRO A 451 -11.51 25.15 -18.51
C PRO A 451 -11.22 26.55 -17.98
N ASP A 452 -11.49 26.79 -16.70
CA ASP A 452 -11.36 28.11 -16.05
C ASP A 452 -9.98 28.33 -15.40
N GLU A 453 -9.12 27.31 -15.37
CA GLU A 453 -7.87 27.34 -14.62
C GLU A 453 -6.68 27.53 -15.54
N SER A 454 -6.12 28.74 -15.52
CA SER A 454 -5.01 29.12 -16.40
C SER A 454 -3.72 28.35 -16.12
N LEU A 455 -3.56 27.75 -14.94
CA LEU A 455 -2.27 27.23 -14.50
C LEU A 455 -2.38 26.23 -13.33
N PRO A 456 -2.80 24.98 -13.58
CA PRO A 456 -3.03 24.00 -12.53
C PRO A 456 -1.73 23.55 -11.83
N ALA A 457 -1.86 23.06 -10.60
CA ALA A 457 -0.74 22.62 -9.78
C ALA A 457 -0.01 21.42 -10.42
N LEU A 458 1.31 21.38 -10.28
CA LEU A 458 2.12 20.20 -10.62
C LEU A 458 2.01 19.20 -9.47
N LEU A 459 1.47 18.02 -9.74
CA LEU A 459 1.32 16.94 -8.78
C LEU A 459 2.43 15.91 -9.00
N ILE A 460 3.10 15.50 -7.93
CA ILE A 460 4.19 14.52 -7.96
C ILE A 460 3.90 13.42 -6.94
N ARG A 461 3.90 12.16 -7.38
CA ARG A 461 3.75 10.98 -6.54
C ARG A 461 4.93 10.03 -6.78
N PRO A 462 5.87 9.90 -5.84
CA PRO A 462 6.85 8.82 -5.86
C PRO A 462 6.12 7.48 -5.74
N LEU A 463 6.54 6.50 -6.54
CA LEU A 463 5.96 5.16 -6.57
C LEU A 463 7.07 4.11 -6.54
N SER A 464 6.82 2.96 -5.92
CA SER A 464 7.68 1.80 -6.15
C SER A 464 7.53 1.30 -7.59
N HIS A 465 8.43 0.41 -8.03
CA HIS A 465 8.25 -0.26 -9.33
C HIS A 465 6.92 -1.03 -9.43
N ALA A 466 6.45 -1.59 -8.31
CA ALA A 466 5.16 -2.25 -8.25
C ALA A 466 4.01 -1.24 -8.36
N GLY A 467 4.11 -0.13 -7.62
CA GLY A 467 3.14 0.96 -7.63
C GLY A 467 2.89 1.51 -9.03
N VAL A 468 3.92 1.71 -9.86
CA VAL A 468 3.77 2.15 -11.27
C VAL A 468 2.87 1.20 -12.05
N ARG A 469 3.11 -0.11 -11.94
CA ARG A 469 2.34 -1.11 -12.68
C ARG A 469 0.88 -1.13 -12.25
N VAL A 470 0.64 -1.05 -10.94
CA VAL A 470 -0.72 -1.03 -10.39
C VAL A 470 -1.47 0.21 -10.84
N HIS A 471 -0.84 1.40 -10.77
CA HIS A 471 -1.49 2.64 -11.21
C HIS A 471 -1.79 2.63 -12.72
N LYS A 472 -0.85 2.14 -13.56
CA LYS A 472 -1.10 2.00 -15.00
C LYS A 472 -2.27 1.07 -15.31
N ALA A 473 -2.33 -0.09 -14.65
CA ALA A 473 -3.44 -1.02 -14.82
C ALA A 473 -4.77 -0.41 -14.34
N ALA A 474 -4.78 0.19 -13.14
CA ALA A 474 -5.98 0.81 -12.58
C ALA A 474 -6.48 1.98 -13.46
N PHE A 475 -5.59 2.82 -14.00
CA PHE A 475 -5.99 3.91 -14.89
C PHE A 475 -6.57 3.40 -16.21
N ALA A 476 -5.99 2.33 -16.76
CA ALA A 476 -6.52 1.68 -17.95
C ALA A 476 -7.92 1.06 -17.70
N GLU A 477 -8.23 0.63 -16.48
CA GLU A 477 -9.51 -0.03 -16.15
C GLU A 477 -10.60 0.93 -15.63
N MET A 478 -10.25 1.89 -14.76
CA MET A 478 -11.23 2.81 -14.14
C MET A 478 -11.84 3.80 -15.13
N TYR A 479 -11.13 4.10 -16.22
CA TYR A 479 -11.44 5.24 -17.08
C TYR A 479 -11.39 4.89 -18.59
N VAL A 480 -11.60 3.61 -18.96
CA VAL A 480 -11.56 3.11 -20.35
C VAL A 480 -12.29 4.03 -21.34
N ASP A 481 -13.49 4.48 -20.97
CA ASP A 481 -14.36 5.31 -21.82
C ASP A 481 -14.36 6.79 -21.43
N SER A 482 -13.54 7.17 -20.45
CA SER A 482 -13.53 8.53 -19.91
C SER A 482 -12.34 9.30 -20.48
N PRO A 483 -12.57 10.41 -21.20
CA PRO A 483 -11.48 11.31 -21.56
C PRO A 483 -10.86 11.98 -20.31
N ALA A 484 -11.37 11.72 -19.11
CA ALA A 484 -10.94 12.35 -17.86
C ALA A 484 -9.49 12.05 -17.46
N LEU A 485 -8.92 10.92 -17.89
CA LEU A 485 -7.50 10.64 -17.74
C LEU A 485 -6.80 10.77 -19.09
N VAL A 486 -5.73 11.57 -19.14
CA VAL A 486 -4.98 11.81 -20.38
C VAL A 486 -3.50 11.52 -20.10
N GLU A 487 -2.96 10.46 -20.72
CA GLU A 487 -1.52 10.24 -20.71
C GLU A 487 -0.86 11.12 -21.79
N ASP A 488 -0.36 12.28 -21.39
CA ASP A 488 0.38 13.20 -22.25
C ASP A 488 1.55 13.85 -21.48
N ALA A 489 2.64 14.17 -22.18
CA ALA A 489 3.78 14.87 -21.58
C ALA A 489 3.77 16.38 -21.89
N ASP A 490 2.92 16.83 -22.81
CA ASP A 490 2.92 18.19 -23.34
C ASP A 490 2.66 19.23 -22.25
N PHE A 491 1.86 18.89 -21.22
CA PHE A 491 1.62 19.77 -20.08
C PHE A 491 2.88 20.09 -19.27
N LEU A 492 3.94 19.29 -19.40
CA LEU A 492 5.20 19.51 -18.68
C LEU A 492 6.04 20.63 -19.29
N ALA A 493 5.83 21.01 -20.56
CA ALA A 493 6.64 22.03 -21.23
C ALA A 493 6.60 23.38 -20.48
N GLU A 494 5.44 23.76 -19.96
CA GLU A 494 5.24 25.01 -19.18
C GLU A 494 5.75 24.93 -17.73
N ARG A 495 6.23 23.75 -17.31
CA ARG A 495 6.63 23.43 -15.93
C ARG A 495 7.97 22.72 -15.84
N GLN A 496 8.72 22.68 -16.93
CA GLN A 496 9.90 21.84 -17.05
C GLN A 496 10.96 22.16 -15.98
N GLU A 497 11.19 23.44 -15.70
CA GLU A 497 12.13 23.88 -14.66
C GLU A 497 11.70 23.40 -13.27
N LEU A 498 10.47 23.71 -12.83
CA LEU A 498 9.92 23.24 -11.56
C LEU A 498 9.97 21.71 -11.45
N LEU A 499 9.59 21.01 -12.51
CA LEU A 499 9.61 19.54 -12.57
C LEU A 499 11.03 19.01 -12.35
N ASN A 500 11.98 19.47 -13.16
CA ASN A 500 13.36 18.97 -13.15
C ASN A 500 13.99 19.17 -11.77
N LEU A 501 13.84 20.36 -11.20
CA LEU A 501 14.38 20.67 -9.87
C LEU A 501 13.68 19.86 -8.77
N SER A 502 12.35 19.77 -8.81
CA SER A 502 11.60 18.97 -7.82
C SER A 502 12.00 17.50 -7.85
N LEU A 503 12.11 16.90 -9.05
CA LEU A 503 12.49 15.50 -9.20
C LEU A 503 13.95 15.25 -8.84
N ALA A 504 14.87 16.17 -9.18
CA ALA A 504 16.27 16.06 -8.83
C ALA A 504 16.49 16.05 -7.31
N HIS A 505 15.82 16.96 -6.58
CA HIS A 505 15.88 16.99 -5.13
C HIS A 505 15.13 15.82 -4.48
N LEU A 506 13.93 15.45 -4.96
CA LEU A 506 13.20 14.31 -4.40
C LEU A 506 13.97 12.99 -4.58
N ALA A 507 14.46 12.71 -5.79
CA ALA A 507 15.23 11.48 -6.06
C ALA A 507 16.66 11.54 -5.47
N GLY A 508 17.24 12.73 -5.36
CA GLY A 508 18.60 12.96 -4.87
C GLY A 508 18.72 12.99 -3.36
N GLU A 509 17.72 13.53 -2.66
CA GLU A 509 17.84 13.93 -1.26
C GLU A 509 16.78 13.27 -0.36
N GLU A 510 15.87 12.48 -0.91
CA GLU A 510 14.95 11.62 -0.15
C GLU A 510 15.16 10.15 -0.55
N ILE A 511 14.91 9.26 0.41
CA ILE A 511 15.06 7.81 0.25
C ILE A 511 13.83 7.04 0.68
N ARG A 512 12.93 7.67 1.44
CA ARG A 512 11.70 7.08 1.98
C ARG A 512 10.50 7.83 1.43
N PHE A 513 9.52 7.08 0.93
CA PHE A 513 8.30 7.63 0.36
C PHE A 513 7.09 6.82 0.83
N GLY A 514 5.98 7.47 1.13
CA GLY A 514 4.76 6.79 1.59
C GLY A 514 3.66 7.78 1.95
N PRO A 515 2.44 7.28 2.23
CA PRO A 515 1.34 8.13 2.63
C PRO A 515 1.57 8.70 4.04
N SER A 516 1.07 9.92 4.26
CA SER A 516 1.19 10.65 5.53
C SER A 516 0.54 9.96 6.74
N THR A 517 -0.36 9.00 6.49
CA THR A 517 -1.05 8.19 7.51
C THR A 517 -0.18 7.09 8.08
N THR A 518 0.87 6.66 7.38
CA THR A 518 1.83 5.68 7.89
C THR A 518 2.70 6.37 8.93
N ARG A 519 2.29 6.31 10.20
CA ARG A 519 3.20 6.66 11.30
C ARG A 519 4.28 5.60 11.32
N MET A 520 5.48 5.98 10.88
CA MET A 520 6.67 5.19 11.13
C MET A 520 6.79 5.00 12.65
N HIS A 521 6.43 3.82 13.13
CA HIS A 521 7.01 3.32 14.36
C HIS A 521 8.47 2.99 14.05
N ASP A 522 9.38 3.47 14.90
CA ASP A 522 10.80 3.16 14.83
C ASP A 522 10.95 1.63 14.81
N GLN A 523 11.25 1.07 13.64
CA GLN A 523 11.83 -0.25 13.52
C GLN A 523 13.29 -0.09 13.04
N PRO A 524 14.21 -0.88 13.64
CA PRO A 524 15.65 -0.68 13.56
C PRO A 524 16.25 -0.83 12.15
#